data_AF-A0A5M3Z8G7-F1
#
_entry.id   AF-A0A5M3Z8G7-F1
#
_cell.length_a   1.000
_cell.length_b   1.000
_cell.length_c   1.000
_cell.angle_alpha   90.00
_cell.angle_beta   90.00
_cell.angle_gamma   90.00
#
_symmetry.space_group_name_H-M   'P 1'
#
loop_
_entity.id
_entity.type
_entity.pdbx_description
1 polymer ?
#
loop_
_entity_poly.entity_id
_entity_poly.type
_entity_poly.pdbx_seq_one_letter_code
_entity_poly.pdbx_strand_id
1 'polypeptide(L)'
;MPTDDPSGDHAYAGTNPGVRHYQYPIPVHDTLAGFDWVSQNLQPDRLGVIGTHIGGSLALTLALTEAASVKAVAVLEPVCDWPGLDAFCTQTAQHGHKPTSARGMSSRKARHAPRDLVPLLDARERLFSTPERYFDAFASPVLFLRSAGKDVPPAIPTYFTGPEYPVPVLKPLSRSEEQIGYWDVHMHAVEGNDTGTEYPTKTVSEQDDDSAYPVRRRKALRRWPPYGLDYGTGGSSGLHYQLGVRRLQVTLPWVRIFSRMELDNAEPSHSSRTPKSANTSTVLASQASEMVDVMRRACFWGHEKGIGERRVTLAPIPSSESDEIQAGRAGEWIMETLSAD
;
A
#
# COMPACT_ATOMS: atom_id res chain seq x y z
N MET A 1 32.78 -65.16 21.61
CA MET A 1 32.50 -63.78 22.05
C MET A 1 32.76 -62.84 20.88
N PRO A 2 31.70 -62.48 20.14
CA PRO A 2 31.69 -61.33 19.24
C PRO A 2 31.04 -60.13 19.97
N THR A 3 31.65 -58.97 19.83
CA THR A 3 31.15 -57.68 20.33
C THR A 3 30.11 -57.13 19.36
N ASP A 4 28.88 -56.94 19.84
CA ASP A 4 27.82 -56.21 19.18
C ASP A 4 28.14 -54.71 19.18
N ASP A 5 28.05 -54.10 18.01
CA ASP A 5 28.18 -52.66 17.76
C ASP A 5 26.78 -52.14 17.38
N PRO A 6 26.10 -51.34 18.22
CA PRO A 6 24.76 -50.88 17.89
C PRO A 6 24.78 -49.49 17.26
N SER A 7 24.17 -49.44 16.08
CA SER A 7 23.23 -48.39 15.69
C SER A 7 23.84 -47.04 15.29
N GLY A 8 23.99 -46.87 13.98
CA GLY A 8 24.14 -45.57 13.35
C GLY A 8 22.91 -44.69 13.57
N ASP A 9 23.11 -43.61 14.30
CA ASP A 9 22.22 -42.45 14.33
C ASP A 9 22.26 -41.73 12.97
N HIS A 10 21.48 -42.24 12.01
CA HIS A 10 21.00 -41.38 10.93
C HIS A 10 19.87 -40.51 11.51
N ALA A 11 20.28 -39.41 12.15
CA ALA A 11 19.41 -38.29 12.41
C ALA A 11 18.82 -37.81 11.06
N TYR A 12 17.62 -38.28 10.76
CA TYR A 12 16.77 -37.62 9.78
C TYR A 12 16.57 -36.20 10.28
N ALA A 13 17.31 -35.27 9.66
CA ALA A 13 17.04 -33.85 9.75
C ALA A 13 15.58 -33.66 9.32
N GLY A 14 14.70 -33.53 10.30
CA GLY A 14 13.34 -33.08 10.11
C GLY A 14 13.41 -31.64 9.60
N THR A 15 13.52 -31.48 8.29
CA THR A 15 13.09 -30.26 7.62
C THR A 15 11.61 -30.11 7.94
N ASN A 16 11.27 -29.33 8.97
CA ASN A 16 9.92 -28.81 9.08
C ASN A 16 9.67 -28.02 7.78
N PRO A 17 8.73 -28.43 6.92
CA PRO A 17 8.38 -27.61 5.78
C PRO A 17 7.69 -26.38 6.37
N GLY A 18 8.45 -25.29 6.47
CA GLY A 18 7.96 -23.99 6.87
C GLY A 18 6.82 -23.61 5.94
N VAL A 19 5.60 -23.74 6.45
CA VAL A 19 4.35 -23.42 5.78
C VAL A 19 4.34 -21.92 5.44
N ARG A 20 4.82 -21.58 4.23
CA ARG A 20 4.76 -20.24 3.61
C ARG A 20 3.37 -19.98 3.02
N HIS A 21 2.29 -20.07 3.82
CA HIS A 21 0.94 -20.16 3.23
C HIS A 21 0.16 -18.85 3.06
N TYR A 22 0.69 -17.67 3.40
CA TYR A 22 -0.13 -16.44 3.38
C TYR A 22 0.60 -15.18 2.88
N GLN A 23 1.47 -15.34 1.88
CA GLN A 23 2.14 -14.21 1.23
C GLN A 23 1.30 -13.65 0.08
N TYR A 24 1.45 -12.36 -0.22
CA TYR A 24 0.86 -11.78 -1.42
C TYR A 24 1.38 -12.49 -2.70
N PRO A 25 0.52 -12.74 -3.69
CA PRO A 25 -0.84 -12.21 -3.87
C PRO A 25 -1.98 -13.12 -3.36
N ILE A 26 -1.71 -14.19 -2.60
CA ILE A 26 -2.74 -15.16 -2.20
C ILE A 26 -3.95 -14.51 -1.50
N PRO A 27 -3.79 -13.58 -0.52
CA PRO A 27 -4.94 -12.94 0.12
C PRO A 27 -5.85 -12.17 -0.85
N VAL A 28 -5.30 -11.66 -1.97
CA VAL A 28 -6.09 -10.98 -3.01
C VAL A 28 -6.96 -11.99 -3.75
N HIS A 29 -6.38 -13.12 -4.16
CA HIS A 29 -7.11 -14.19 -4.84
C HIS A 29 -8.20 -14.80 -3.97
N ASP A 30 -7.91 -15.05 -2.69
CA ASP A 30 -8.90 -15.60 -1.76
C ASP A 30 -10.07 -14.63 -1.54
N THR A 31 -9.76 -13.33 -1.44
CA THR A 31 -10.80 -12.28 -1.30
C THR A 31 -11.68 -12.20 -2.54
N LEU A 32 -11.09 -12.23 -3.74
CA LEU A 32 -11.84 -12.22 -5.00
C LEU A 32 -12.68 -13.49 -5.15
N ALA A 33 -12.13 -14.67 -4.82
CA ALA A 33 -12.88 -15.92 -4.86
C ALA A 33 -14.10 -15.89 -3.92
N GLY A 34 -13.94 -15.34 -2.70
CA GLY A 34 -15.04 -15.14 -1.77
C GLY A 34 -16.09 -14.14 -2.28
N PHE A 35 -15.63 -13.03 -2.86
CA PHE A 35 -16.49 -12.02 -3.48
C PHE A 35 -17.30 -12.58 -4.65
N ASP A 36 -16.66 -13.34 -5.54
CA ASP A 36 -17.29 -13.99 -6.69
C ASP A 36 -18.33 -15.01 -6.22
N TRP A 37 -18.00 -15.81 -5.21
CA TRP A 37 -18.93 -16.77 -4.63
C TRP A 37 -20.17 -16.07 -4.08
N VAL A 38 -20.01 -15.00 -3.30
CA VAL A 38 -21.14 -14.21 -2.77
C VAL A 38 -21.99 -13.65 -3.91
N SER A 39 -21.34 -13.07 -4.92
CA SER A 39 -22.03 -12.44 -6.05
C SER A 39 -22.83 -13.44 -6.87
N GLN A 40 -22.30 -14.65 -7.09
CA GLN A 40 -22.94 -15.69 -7.90
C GLN A 40 -24.04 -16.44 -7.14
N ASN A 41 -23.83 -16.72 -5.84
CA ASN A 41 -24.70 -17.61 -5.08
C ASN A 41 -25.74 -16.87 -4.25
N LEU A 42 -25.40 -15.71 -3.68
CA LEU A 42 -26.32 -14.92 -2.86
C LEU A 42 -27.02 -13.83 -3.68
N GLN A 43 -26.40 -13.38 -4.78
CA GLN A 43 -26.92 -12.34 -5.68
C GLN A 43 -27.49 -11.12 -4.93
N PRO A 44 -26.72 -10.51 -4.01
CA PRO A 44 -27.25 -9.44 -3.19
C PRO A 44 -27.56 -8.20 -4.03
N ASP A 45 -28.74 -7.62 -3.85
CA ASP A 45 -29.09 -6.32 -4.45
C ASP A 45 -28.16 -5.19 -3.95
N ARG A 46 -27.68 -5.33 -2.70
CA ARG A 46 -26.83 -4.38 -2.00
C ARG A 46 -25.74 -5.11 -1.24
N LEU A 47 -24.49 -4.90 -1.65
CA LEU A 47 -23.32 -5.48 -1.00
C LEU A 47 -22.51 -4.41 -0.26
N GLY A 48 -22.32 -4.63 1.04
CA GLY A 48 -21.40 -3.88 1.89
C GLY A 48 -20.15 -4.69 2.21
N VAL A 49 -18.98 -4.05 2.22
CA VAL A 49 -17.71 -4.69 2.57
C VAL A 49 -17.08 -3.99 3.77
N ILE A 50 -16.65 -4.78 4.75
CA ILE A 50 -15.90 -4.29 5.91
C ILE A 50 -14.51 -4.93 5.95
N GLY A 51 -13.49 -4.17 6.32
CA GLY A 51 -12.14 -4.71 6.45
C GLY A 51 -11.26 -3.93 7.42
N THR A 52 -10.39 -4.62 8.14
CA THR A 52 -9.46 -4.03 9.11
C THR A 52 -8.02 -4.29 8.68
N HIS A 53 -7.11 -3.32 8.84
CA HIS A 53 -5.69 -3.45 8.48
C HIS A 53 -5.48 -3.91 7.03
N ILE A 54 -4.95 -5.12 6.83
CA ILE A 54 -4.77 -5.76 5.52
C ILE A 54 -6.12 -6.06 4.88
N GLY A 55 -7.12 -6.50 5.64
CA GLY A 55 -8.49 -6.64 5.16
C GLY A 55 -9.08 -5.30 4.72
N GLY A 56 -8.69 -4.20 5.36
CA GLY A 56 -9.04 -2.84 4.95
C GLY A 56 -8.41 -2.46 3.60
N SER A 57 -7.15 -2.86 3.38
CA SER A 57 -6.51 -2.75 2.06
C SER A 57 -7.30 -3.49 0.99
N LEU A 58 -7.67 -4.75 1.26
CA LEU A 58 -8.40 -5.60 0.32
C LEU A 58 -9.81 -5.07 0.04
N ALA A 59 -10.50 -4.55 1.05
CA ALA A 59 -11.80 -3.89 0.91
C ALA A 59 -11.71 -2.61 0.07
N LEU A 60 -10.66 -1.80 0.23
CA LEU A 60 -10.40 -0.63 -0.63
C LEU A 60 -10.07 -1.03 -2.07
N THR A 61 -9.35 -2.14 -2.26
CA THR A 61 -9.10 -2.69 -3.59
C THR A 61 -10.42 -3.08 -4.27
N LEU A 62 -11.30 -3.82 -3.59
CA LEU A 62 -12.65 -4.14 -4.10
C LEU A 62 -13.45 -2.86 -4.42
N ALA A 63 -13.34 -1.81 -3.60
CA ALA A 63 -14.01 -0.53 -3.86
C ALA A 63 -13.58 0.11 -5.19
N LEU A 64 -12.33 -0.13 -5.62
CA LEU A 64 -11.73 0.47 -6.80
C LEU A 64 -11.78 -0.42 -8.04
N THR A 65 -11.90 -1.75 -7.88
CA THR A 65 -12.00 -2.70 -8.98
C THR A 65 -13.44 -3.13 -9.25
N GLU A 66 -14.21 -3.39 -8.20
CA GLU A 66 -15.59 -3.91 -8.22
C GLU A 66 -16.65 -2.86 -7.87
N ALA A 67 -16.39 -1.59 -8.23
CA ALA A 67 -17.20 -0.43 -7.83
C ALA A 67 -18.68 -0.48 -8.28
N ALA A 68 -19.01 -1.28 -9.29
CA ALA A 68 -20.38 -1.46 -9.76
C ALA A 68 -21.21 -2.36 -8.83
N SER A 69 -20.54 -3.37 -8.25
CA SER A 69 -21.14 -4.44 -7.46
C SER A 69 -21.15 -4.10 -5.96
N VAL A 70 -20.15 -3.37 -5.48
CA VAL A 70 -20.07 -2.92 -4.09
C VAL A 70 -20.79 -1.58 -3.94
N LYS A 71 -21.64 -1.45 -2.91
CA LYS A 71 -22.39 -0.22 -2.62
C LYS A 71 -21.79 0.61 -1.50
N ALA A 72 -21.29 -0.05 -0.44
CA ALA A 72 -20.68 0.60 0.70
C ALA A 72 -19.44 -0.15 1.20
N VAL A 73 -18.42 0.58 1.64
CA VAL A 73 -17.14 0.05 2.12
C VAL A 73 -16.72 0.77 3.40
N ALA A 74 -16.64 0.03 4.51
CA ALA A 74 -16.10 0.52 5.78
C ALA A 74 -14.73 -0.10 6.03
N VAL A 75 -13.71 0.72 6.29
CA VAL A 75 -12.36 0.19 6.54
C VAL A 75 -11.76 0.76 7.81
N LEU A 76 -11.18 -0.10 8.63
CA LEU A 76 -10.59 0.23 9.91
C LEU A 76 -9.08 0.14 9.84
N GLU A 77 -8.41 1.26 10.13
CA GLU A 77 -6.94 1.39 10.14
C GLU A 77 -6.25 0.68 8.95
N PRO A 78 -6.65 0.98 7.70
CA PRO A 78 -6.17 0.23 6.54
C PRO A 78 -4.69 0.50 6.26
N VAL A 79 -3.98 -0.52 5.78
CA VAL A 79 -2.67 -0.34 5.16
C VAL A 79 -2.88 0.01 3.68
N CYS A 80 -2.48 1.20 3.25
CA CYS A 80 -2.74 1.71 1.90
C CYS A 80 -1.48 1.91 1.05
N ASP A 81 -0.30 2.05 1.66
CA ASP A 81 0.96 2.38 0.99
C ASP A 81 2.16 1.64 1.63
N TRP A 82 2.35 0.36 1.29
CA TRP A 82 3.53 -0.39 1.75
C TRP A 82 4.87 0.22 1.28
N PRO A 83 5.00 0.73 0.03
CA PRO A 83 6.18 1.46 -0.38
C PRO A 83 6.42 2.71 0.49
N GLY A 84 5.36 3.36 0.96
CA GLY A 84 5.44 4.59 1.75
C GLY A 84 6.07 4.45 3.13
N LEU A 85 6.22 3.24 3.69
CA LEU A 85 6.73 3.04 5.06
C LEU A 85 8.13 3.62 5.30
N ASP A 86 8.98 3.60 4.28
CA ASP A 86 10.36 4.08 4.38
C ASP A 86 10.43 5.58 4.67
N ALA A 87 9.38 6.34 4.34
CA ALA A 87 9.31 7.77 4.61
C ALA A 87 9.26 8.11 6.11
N PHE A 88 8.95 7.12 6.95
CA PHE A 88 8.94 7.24 8.41
C PHE A 88 10.26 6.75 9.06
N CYS A 89 11.19 6.24 8.25
CA CYS A 89 12.49 5.73 8.71
C CYS A 89 13.59 6.78 8.51
N THR A 90 14.69 6.65 9.27
CA THR A 90 15.89 7.45 9.05
C THR A 90 16.79 6.77 8.01
N GLN A 91 17.33 7.54 7.06
CA GLN A 91 18.33 7.05 6.13
C GLN A 91 19.72 7.18 6.76
N THR A 92 20.54 6.14 6.65
CA THR A 92 21.97 6.22 7.00
C THR A 92 22.63 7.22 6.06
N ALA A 93 23.16 8.31 6.60
CA ALA A 93 23.98 9.23 5.81
C ALA A 93 25.32 8.55 5.53
N GLN A 94 25.51 8.03 4.31
CA GLN A 94 26.83 7.58 3.86
C GLN A 94 27.46 8.63 2.95
N HIS A 95 28.68 9.00 3.32
CA HIS A 95 29.68 9.83 2.62
C HIS A 95 29.47 11.37 2.51
N GLY A 96 30.20 12.08 3.37
CA GLY A 96 31.08 13.19 2.96
C GLY A 96 30.46 14.54 2.56
N HIS A 97 29.21 14.61 2.15
CA HIS A 97 28.59 15.89 1.84
C HIS A 97 28.16 16.58 3.13
N LYS A 98 28.97 17.56 3.55
CA LYS A 98 28.54 18.59 4.50
C LYS A 98 27.15 19.07 4.06
N PRO A 99 26.13 19.06 4.94
CA PRO A 99 24.81 19.53 4.58
C PRO A 99 24.91 21.01 4.22
N THR A 100 24.93 21.33 2.93
CA THR A 100 24.84 22.70 2.46
C THR A 100 23.44 23.21 2.78
N SER A 101 23.35 23.92 3.91
CA SER A 101 22.32 24.86 4.29
C SER A 101 20.86 24.39 4.12
N ALA A 102 20.42 23.45 4.97
CA ALA A 102 19.02 23.46 5.40
C ALA A 102 18.88 24.51 6.53
N ARG A 103 18.63 25.76 6.15
CA ARG A 103 18.15 26.82 7.06
C ARG A 103 16.92 26.28 7.80
N GLY A 104 17.00 26.22 9.13
CA GLY A 104 15.86 25.87 10.00
C GLY A 104 16.10 24.68 10.92
N MET A 105 17.24 24.63 11.62
CA MET A 105 17.36 23.81 12.83
C MET A 105 16.48 24.39 13.94
N SER A 106 15.19 24.06 13.91
CA SER A 106 14.41 23.99 15.14
C SER A 106 14.77 22.68 15.83
N SER A 107 15.43 22.80 17.00
CA SER A 107 15.49 21.83 18.10
C SER A 107 14.76 20.51 17.83
N ARG A 108 15.48 19.52 17.27
CA ARG A 108 14.95 18.16 17.10
C ARG A 108 14.98 17.47 18.47
N LYS A 109 13.96 17.71 19.29
CA LYS A 109 13.55 16.71 20.28
C LYS A 109 13.48 15.36 19.56
N ALA A 110 14.06 14.31 20.15
CA ALA A 110 14.07 12.96 19.60
C ALA A 110 12.62 12.58 19.24
N ARG A 111 12.30 12.62 17.95
CA ARG A 111 11.00 12.18 17.46
C ARG A 111 11.02 10.68 17.63
N HIS A 112 10.14 10.15 18.48
CA HIS A 112 9.94 8.70 18.53
C HIS A 112 9.24 8.29 17.25
N ALA A 113 9.57 7.11 16.71
CA ALA A 113 8.82 6.57 15.59
C ALA A 113 7.35 6.40 15.98
N PRO A 114 6.42 6.54 15.03
CA PRO A 114 5.04 6.11 15.23
C PRO A 114 5.01 4.68 15.77
N ARG A 115 4.18 4.42 16.78
CA ARG A 115 4.14 3.13 17.50
C ARG A 115 3.88 1.91 16.62
N ASP A 116 3.20 2.12 15.50
CA ASP A 116 2.80 1.09 14.53
C ASP A 116 3.83 0.91 13.40
N LEU A 117 4.87 1.75 13.31
CA LEU A 117 5.86 1.65 12.24
C LEU A 117 6.63 0.33 12.27
N VAL A 118 7.20 -0.06 13.41
CA VAL A 118 7.99 -1.29 13.52
C VAL A 118 7.14 -2.54 13.22
N PRO A 119 5.94 -2.70 13.81
CA PRO A 119 5.05 -3.79 13.42
C PRO A 119 4.72 -3.84 11.92
N LEU A 120 4.55 -2.69 11.26
CA LEU A 120 4.30 -2.63 9.82
C LEU A 120 5.52 -3.01 8.98
N LEU A 121 6.73 -2.63 9.40
CA LEU A 121 7.96 -3.06 8.72
C LEU A 121 8.15 -4.58 8.83
N ASP A 122 7.93 -5.14 10.02
CA ASP A 122 7.98 -6.59 10.26
C ASP A 122 6.92 -7.34 9.45
N ALA A 123 5.70 -6.78 9.37
CA ALA A 123 4.63 -7.35 8.56
C ALA A 123 4.99 -7.34 7.07
N ARG A 124 5.59 -6.26 6.56
CA ARG A 124 6.02 -6.17 5.15
C ARG A 124 7.05 -7.26 4.82
N GLU A 125 8.03 -7.51 5.69
CA GLU A 125 9.02 -8.57 5.47
C GLU A 125 8.38 -9.96 5.41
N ARG A 126 7.35 -10.21 6.23
CA ARG A 126 6.68 -11.53 6.28
C ARG A 126 5.72 -11.75 5.12
N LEU A 127 4.99 -10.70 4.70
CA LEU A 127 3.91 -10.79 3.72
C LEU A 127 4.38 -10.80 2.27
N PHE A 128 5.59 -10.30 1.98
CA PHE A 128 6.09 -10.12 0.63
C PHE A 128 7.39 -10.90 0.43
N SER A 129 7.42 -11.75 -0.58
CA SER A 129 8.63 -12.51 -0.96
C SER A 129 9.62 -11.68 -1.78
N THR A 130 9.13 -10.67 -2.51
CA THR A 130 9.95 -9.77 -3.31
C THR A 130 9.46 -8.32 -3.21
N PRO A 131 10.33 -7.32 -3.48
CA PRO A 131 9.94 -5.92 -3.39
C PRO A 131 8.80 -5.51 -4.33
N GLU A 132 8.74 -6.08 -5.53
CA GLU A 132 7.72 -5.78 -6.55
C GLU A 132 6.32 -6.05 -6.00
N ARG A 133 6.16 -7.07 -5.15
CA ARG A 133 4.87 -7.51 -4.62
C ARG A 133 4.21 -6.46 -3.72
N TYR A 134 4.98 -5.67 -2.98
CA TYR A 134 4.40 -4.59 -2.17
C TYR A 134 4.22 -3.28 -2.95
N PHE A 135 4.79 -3.18 -4.15
CA PHE A 135 4.48 -2.15 -5.16
C PHE A 135 3.28 -2.50 -6.05
N ASP A 136 2.65 -3.67 -5.83
CA ASP A 136 1.40 -4.05 -6.46
C ASP A 136 0.25 -3.17 -5.95
N ALA A 137 -0.62 -2.70 -6.85
CA ALA A 137 -1.79 -1.89 -6.49
C ALA A 137 -2.84 -2.67 -5.69
N PHE A 138 -2.93 -4.00 -5.85
CA PHE A 138 -3.84 -4.83 -5.07
C PHE A 138 -3.39 -4.98 -3.60
N ALA A 139 -2.08 -4.85 -3.35
CA ALA A 139 -1.50 -4.83 -2.00
C ALA A 139 -1.42 -3.42 -1.40
N SER A 140 -1.23 -2.41 -2.24
CA SER A 140 -1.14 -0.98 -1.87
C SER A 140 -2.18 -0.18 -2.67
N PRO A 141 -3.46 -0.11 -2.24
CA PRO A 141 -4.57 0.43 -3.02
C PRO A 141 -4.40 1.91 -3.41
N VAL A 142 -3.53 2.66 -2.72
CA VAL A 142 -3.19 4.02 -3.13
C VAL A 142 -2.57 4.08 -4.53
N LEU A 143 -1.97 2.97 -5.00
CA LEU A 143 -1.27 2.88 -6.29
C LEU A 143 -2.21 2.77 -7.50
N PHE A 144 -3.49 2.45 -7.29
CA PHE A 144 -4.53 2.65 -8.31
C PHE A 144 -4.71 4.13 -8.66
N LEU A 145 -4.43 5.01 -7.69
CA LEU A 145 -4.81 6.42 -7.73
C LEU A 145 -3.61 7.36 -7.80
N ARG A 146 -2.38 6.87 -7.57
CA ARG A 146 -1.14 7.62 -7.79
C ARG A 146 0.07 6.72 -7.97
N SER A 147 1.17 7.25 -8.48
CA SER A 147 2.46 6.55 -8.46
C SER A 147 3.02 6.43 -7.03
N ALA A 148 3.88 5.43 -6.81
CA ALA A 148 4.61 5.24 -5.55
C ALA A 148 5.58 6.40 -5.25
N GLY A 149 6.09 7.06 -6.30
CA GLY A 149 7.06 8.16 -6.17
C GLY A 149 8.48 7.69 -5.83
N LYS A 150 8.79 6.42 -6.08
CA LYS A 150 10.13 5.84 -6.01
C LYS A 150 10.17 4.57 -6.85
N ASP A 151 11.36 4.14 -7.19
CA ASP A 151 11.60 2.89 -7.91
C ASP A 151 11.55 1.69 -6.94
N VAL A 152 11.29 0.50 -7.48
CA VAL A 152 11.30 -0.75 -6.71
C VAL A 152 12.75 -1.02 -6.29
N PRO A 153 13.03 -1.24 -4.99
CA PRO A 153 14.39 -1.54 -4.56
C PRO A 153 14.79 -2.96 -5.00
N PRO A 154 16.10 -3.23 -5.21
CA PRO A 154 16.57 -4.53 -5.70
C PRO A 154 16.38 -5.68 -4.70
N ALA A 155 16.25 -5.36 -3.41
CA ALA A 155 15.96 -6.32 -2.35
C ALA A 155 15.01 -5.71 -1.30
N ILE A 156 14.43 -6.55 -0.45
CA ILE A 156 13.55 -6.08 0.64
C ILE A 156 14.39 -5.28 1.64
N PRO A 157 14.05 -4.00 1.90
CA PRO A 157 14.82 -3.18 2.82
C PRO A 157 14.77 -3.72 4.24
N THR A 158 15.93 -3.74 4.92
CA THR A 158 16.08 -4.14 6.32
C THR A 158 16.44 -2.94 7.20
N TYR A 159 16.06 -3.00 8.49
CA TYR A 159 16.20 -1.85 9.38
C TYR A 159 16.90 -2.23 10.67
N PHE A 160 17.67 -1.28 11.21
CA PHE A 160 18.03 -1.28 12.61
C PHE A 160 16.86 -0.74 13.44
N THR A 161 16.41 -1.54 14.40
CA THR A 161 15.30 -1.26 15.32
C THR A 161 15.75 -1.60 16.74
N GLY A 162 15.08 -1.08 17.77
CA GLY A 162 15.40 -1.36 19.17
C GLY A 162 15.56 -0.09 20.01
N PRO A 163 15.85 -0.23 21.32
CA PRO A 163 16.06 0.91 22.22
C PRO A 163 17.16 1.88 21.76
N GLU A 164 18.17 1.36 21.06
CA GLU A 164 19.28 2.14 20.50
C GLU A 164 18.91 2.86 19.19
N TYR A 165 17.78 2.50 18.57
CA TYR A 165 17.22 3.11 17.36
C TYR A 165 15.75 3.54 17.60
N PRO A 166 15.50 4.67 18.30
CA PRO A 166 14.14 5.15 18.60
C PRO A 166 13.30 5.48 17.35
N VAL A 167 13.98 5.66 16.20
CA VAL A 167 13.38 5.65 14.87
C VAL A 167 14.12 4.60 14.04
N PRO A 168 13.41 3.67 13.38
CA PRO A 168 14.04 2.67 12.52
C PRO A 168 14.99 3.31 11.51
N VAL A 169 16.18 2.72 11.38
CA VAL A 169 17.23 3.21 10.47
C VAL A 169 17.45 2.20 9.36
N LEU A 170 17.38 2.63 8.10
CA LEU A 170 17.62 1.77 6.94
C LEU A 170 19.07 1.24 6.95
N LYS A 171 19.23 -0.08 6.88
CA LYS A 171 20.55 -0.72 6.72
C LYS A 171 21.06 -0.49 5.29
N PRO A 172 22.36 -0.20 5.11
CA PRO A 172 22.95 -0.21 3.77
C PRO A 172 22.85 -1.61 3.18
N LEU A 173 22.55 -1.70 1.88
CA LEU A 173 22.60 -2.96 1.14
C LEU A 173 24.04 -3.49 1.16
N SER A 174 24.22 -4.79 1.35
CA SER A 174 25.55 -5.38 1.22
C SER A 174 25.92 -5.48 -0.26
N ARG A 175 27.20 -5.28 -0.59
CA ARG A 175 27.73 -5.33 -1.97
C ARG A 175 27.39 -6.64 -2.70
N SER A 176 27.22 -7.74 -1.98
CA SER A 176 26.78 -9.03 -2.53
C SER A 176 25.32 -9.02 -3.00
N GLU A 177 24.42 -8.33 -2.29
CA GLU A 177 23.00 -8.21 -2.65
C GLU A 177 22.81 -7.24 -3.83
N GLU A 178 23.62 -6.18 -3.89
CA GLU A 178 23.68 -5.26 -5.03
C GLU A 178 24.10 -5.99 -6.31
N GLN A 179 25.07 -6.90 -6.20
CA GLN A 179 25.59 -7.65 -7.34
C GLN A 179 24.58 -8.68 -7.85
N ILE A 180 23.81 -9.36 -6.98
CA ILE A 180 22.78 -10.33 -7.37
C ILE A 180 21.66 -9.65 -8.19
N GLY A 181 21.17 -8.48 -7.74
CA GLY A 181 20.13 -7.73 -8.47
C GLY A 181 20.55 -7.28 -9.86
N TYR A 182 21.85 -7.00 -10.06
CA TYR A 182 22.40 -6.66 -11.37
C TYR A 182 22.41 -7.85 -12.34
N TRP A 183 22.74 -9.05 -11.85
CA TRP A 183 22.79 -10.26 -12.68
C TRP A 183 21.41 -10.80 -13.06
N ASP A 184 20.40 -10.71 -12.18
CA ASP A 184 19.03 -11.18 -12.48
C ASP A 184 18.35 -10.37 -13.61
N VAL A 185 18.62 -9.06 -13.69
CA VAL A 185 18.11 -8.20 -14.77
C VAL A 185 18.74 -8.55 -16.12
N HIS A 186 19.97 -9.05 -16.14
CA HIS A 186 20.68 -9.42 -17.38
C HIS A 186 20.45 -10.87 -17.82
N MET A 187 20.13 -11.79 -16.90
CA MET A 187 19.93 -13.20 -17.27
C MET A 187 18.57 -13.47 -17.94
N HIS A 188 17.55 -12.65 -17.69
CA HIS A 188 16.24 -12.78 -18.36
C HIS A 188 16.17 -12.21 -19.79
N ALA A 189 17.26 -11.59 -20.29
CA ALA A 189 17.29 -10.98 -21.62
C ALA A 189 17.94 -11.86 -22.71
N VAL A 190 18.47 -13.05 -22.38
CA VAL A 190 19.33 -13.83 -23.31
C VAL A 190 18.73 -15.17 -23.75
N GLU A 191 17.46 -15.45 -23.48
CA GLU A 191 16.77 -16.62 -24.07
C GLU A 191 15.65 -16.18 -25.01
N GLY A 192 16.03 -15.77 -26.23
CA GLY A 192 15.06 -15.44 -27.27
C GLY A 192 15.66 -14.83 -28.53
N ASN A 193 16.12 -15.71 -29.43
CA ASN A 193 16.35 -15.50 -30.86
C ASN A 193 17.43 -14.51 -31.35
N ASP A 194 18.41 -15.15 -31.99
CA ASP A 194 19.29 -14.68 -33.06
C ASP A 194 18.53 -13.91 -34.17
N THR A 195 18.97 -12.68 -34.46
CA THR A 195 19.16 -12.15 -35.82
C THR A 195 19.91 -10.83 -35.72
N GLY A 196 21.05 -10.76 -36.40
CA GLY A 196 22.04 -9.69 -36.29
C GLY A 196 21.50 -8.28 -36.54
N THR A 197 21.89 -7.37 -35.66
CA THR A 197 21.96 -5.94 -35.98
C THR A 197 23.15 -5.36 -35.22
N GLU A 198 24.19 -4.97 -35.95
CA GLU A 198 25.34 -4.25 -35.41
C GLU A 198 24.87 -2.93 -34.79
N TYR A 199 25.13 -2.75 -33.49
CA TYR A 199 25.00 -1.46 -32.82
C TYR A 199 26.39 -0.90 -32.49
N PRO A 200 26.57 0.42 -32.59
CA PRO A 200 27.89 1.05 -32.50
C PRO A 200 28.42 0.98 -31.08
N THR A 201 29.67 0.58 -30.96
CA THR A 201 30.47 0.54 -29.74
C THR A 201 30.57 1.95 -29.15
N LYS A 202 29.66 2.29 -28.22
CA LYS A 202 29.89 3.41 -27.30
C LYS A 202 30.86 2.92 -26.24
N THR A 203 32.08 3.40 -26.34
CA THR A 203 33.08 3.43 -25.27
C THR A 203 32.41 3.90 -23.98
N VAL A 204 32.22 2.96 -23.05
CA VAL A 204 31.79 3.25 -21.69
C VAL A 204 32.99 3.89 -20.99
N SER A 205 32.91 5.20 -20.76
CA SER A 205 33.74 5.86 -19.75
C SER A 205 33.27 5.36 -18.39
N GLU A 206 34.15 4.65 -17.70
CA GLU A 206 34.04 4.26 -16.30
C GLU A 206 34.03 5.53 -15.42
N GLN A 207 32.86 6.14 -15.21
CA GLN A 207 32.65 7.18 -14.18
C GLN A 207 31.16 7.54 -14.12
N ASP A 208 30.43 6.85 -13.24
CA ASP A 208 29.34 7.36 -12.39
C ASP A 208 28.61 6.15 -11.76
N ASP A 209 29.31 5.49 -10.83
CA ASP A 209 28.78 4.44 -9.95
C ASP A 209 28.22 5.07 -8.67
N ASP A 210 27.17 5.89 -8.82
CA ASP A 210 26.68 6.71 -7.70
C ASP A 210 25.15 6.89 -7.72
N SER A 211 24.42 5.83 -7.37
CA SER A 211 23.36 5.91 -6.34
C SER A 211 22.77 4.52 -6.05
N ALA A 212 23.26 3.84 -5.01
CA ALA A 212 22.68 2.62 -4.45
C ALA A 212 21.31 2.83 -3.76
N TYR A 213 20.66 3.99 -3.96
CA TYR A 213 19.41 4.36 -3.33
C TYR A 213 18.33 4.69 -4.36
N PRO A 214 17.09 4.19 -4.18
CA PRO A 214 16.01 4.46 -5.12
C PRO A 214 15.73 5.97 -5.18
N VAL A 215 15.89 6.54 -6.38
CA VAL A 215 15.66 7.95 -6.63
C VAL A 215 14.22 8.30 -6.28
N ARG A 216 14.03 9.21 -5.32
CA ARG A 216 12.70 9.69 -4.94
C ARG A 216 12.15 10.58 -6.05
N ARG A 217 11.01 10.18 -6.62
CA ARG A 217 10.27 10.91 -7.66
C ARG A 217 9.02 11.56 -7.07
N ARG A 218 8.45 12.51 -7.81
CA ARG A 218 7.16 13.10 -7.42
C ARG A 218 6.05 12.05 -7.56
N LYS A 219 5.24 11.87 -6.52
CA LYS A 219 3.99 11.11 -6.56
C LYS A 219 3.02 11.80 -7.53
N ALA A 220 2.64 11.10 -8.60
CA ALA A 220 1.76 11.62 -9.66
C ALA A 220 0.37 11.00 -9.53
N LEU A 221 -0.68 11.83 -9.51
CA LEU A 221 -2.06 11.38 -9.42
C LEU A 221 -2.50 10.67 -10.71
N ARG A 222 -3.24 9.58 -10.58
CA ARG A 222 -3.87 8.83 -11.68
C ARG A 222 -5.38 9.03 -11.60
N ARG A 223 -6.03 9.24 -12.74
CA ARG A 223 -7.49 9.38 -12.80
C ARG A 223 -8.13 8.01 -12.71
N TRP A 224 -9.23 7.93 -11.96
CA TRP A 224 -10.02 6.72 -11.81
C TRP A 224 -11.49 6.98 -12.20
N PRO A 225 -12.16 6.08 -12.93
CA PRO A 225 -11.60 4.88 -13.54
C PRO A 225 -10.59 5.22 -14.66
N PRO A 226 -9.64 4.32 -14.98
CA PRO A 226 -8.76 4.50 -16.13
C PRO A 226 -9.57 4.69 -17.41
N TYR A 227 -9.09 5.57 -18.31
CA TYR A 227 -9.75 5.78 -19.59
C TYR A 227 -9.85 4.48 -20.39
N GLY A 228 -11.03 4.20 -20.96
CA GLY A 228 -11.29 2.99 -21.77
C GLY A 228 -11.72 1.76 -20.97
N LEU A 229 -11.86 1.86 -19.65
CA LEU A 229 -12.48 0.81 -18.84
C LEU A 229 -14.00 1.00 -18.83
N ASP A 230 -14.65 0.58 -19.92
CA ASP A 230 -16.10 0.61 -20.05
C ASP A 230 -16.69 -0.61 -19.31
N TYR A 231 -17.16 -0.43 -18.08
CA TYR A 231 -17.87 -1.43 -17.26
C TYR A 231 -19.24 -1.86 -17.82
N GLY A 232 -19.38 -1.99 -19.15
CA GLY A 232 -20.57 -2.58 -19.78
C GLY A 232 -21.89 -1.82 -19.59
N THR A 233 -21.90 -0.63 -18.99
CA THR A 233 -23.13 0.18 -18.83
C THR A 233 -23.54 0.95 -20.09
N GLY A 234 -22.82 0.76 -21.21
CA GLY A 234 -23.19 1.25 -22.53
C GLY A 234 -23.97 0.21 -23.31
N GLY A 235 -25.30 0.24 -23.17
CA GLY A 235 -26.18 -0.43 -24.13
C GLY A 235 -25.89 0.06 -25.56
N SER A 236 -25.91 -0.87 -26.51
CA SER A 236 -25.78 -0.72 -27.95
C SER A 236 -26.03 0.69 -28.49
N SER A 237 -25.02 1.29 -29.12
CA SER A 237 -25.21 2.21 -30.26
C SER A 237 -23.85 2.48 -30.92
N GLY A 238 -23.54 1.68 -31.93
CA GLY A 238 -22.51 2.05 -32.91
C GLY A 238 -23.01 3.26 -33.69
N LEU A 239 -22.60 4.47 -33.29
CA LEU A 239 -22.62 5.74 -34.05
C LEU A 239 -22.37 6.96 -33.13
N HIS A 240 -21.32 6.98 -32.30
CA HIS A 240 -20.99 8.18 -31.53
C HIS A 240 -19.48 8.42 -31.41
N TYR A 241 -18.83 8.80 -32.51
CA TYR A 241 -17.51 9.46 -32.47
C TYR A 241 -17.61 10.98 -32.21
N GLN A 242 -18.83 11.55 -32.19
CA GLN A 242 -19.04 13.01 -32.11
C GLN A 242 -19.86 13.50 -30.91
N LEU A 243 -20.36 12.61 -30.05
CA LEU A 243 -20.81 13.02 -28.71
C LEU A 243 -19.76 12.51 -27.72
N GLY A 244 -19.08 13.45 -27.07
CA GLY A 244 -18.02 13.16 -26.10
C GLY A 244 -18.42 12.02 -25.19
N VAL A 245 -17.50 11.07 -25.03
CA VAL A 245 -17.59 9.88 -24.18
C VAL A 245 -18.56 10.15 -23.05
N ARG A 246 -19.80 9.63 -23.15
CA ARG A 246 -20.75 9.70 -22.06
C ARG A 246 -20.06 8.99 -20.92
N ARG A 247 -19.53 9.79 -19.98
CA ARG A 247 -18.75 9.33 -18.84
C ARG A 247 -19.56 8.22 -18.22
N LEU A 248 -19.06 6.98 -18.33
CA LEU A 248 -19.70 5.84 -17.72
C LEU A 248 -20.01 6.24 -16.29
N GLN A 249 -21.28 6.11 -15.89
CA GLN A 249 -21.77 6.53 -14.58
C GLN A 249 -21.29 5.54 -13.51
N VAL A 250 -19.99 5.25 -13.50
CA VAL A 250 -19.33 4.42 -12.50
C VAL A 250 -19.01 5.36 -11.35
N THR A 251 -19.95 5.42 -10.42
CA THR A 251 -19.75 6.13 -9.17
C THR A 251 -19.12 5.17 -8.17
N LEU A 252 -17.92 5.49 -7.68
CA LEU A 252 -17.25 4.81 -6.57
C LEU A 252 -18.27 4.45 -5.45
N PRO A 253 -18.21 3.31 -4.76
CA PRO A 253 -19.08 3.06 -3.60
C PRO A 253 -18.99 4.16 -2.54
N TRP A 254 -19.91 4.17 -1.59
CA TRP A 254 -19.73 4.92 -0.35
C TRP A 254 -18.54 4.34 0.41
N VAL A 255 -17.56 5.16 0.75
CA VAL A 255 -16.35 4.73 1.45
C VAL A 255 -16.21 5.52 2.75
N ARG A 256 -16.11 4.81 3.87
CA ARG A 256 -15.73 5.40 5.15
C ARG A 256 -14.50 4.72 5.70
N ILE A 257 -13.44 5.50 5.85
CA ILE A 257 -12.20 5.08 6.48
C ILE A 257 -12.24 5.50 7.94
N PHE A 258 -12.02 4.56 8.84
CA PHE A 258 -11.93 4.77 10.26
C PHE A 258 -10.48 4.71 10.70
N SER A 259 -10.06 5.66 11.54
CA SER A 259 -8.70 5.71 12.04
C SER A 259 -8.65 6.18 13.48
N ARG A 260 -7.80 5.55 14.30
CA ARG A 260 -7.55 6.00 15.66
C ARG A 260 -6.91 7.37 15.64
N MET A 261 -7.56 8.32 16.29
CA MET A 261 -6.96 9.61 16.61
C MET A 261 -6.81 9.72 18.11
N GLU A 262 -5.65 10.15 18.57
CA GLU A 262 -5.50 10.62 19.93
C GLU A 262 -6.25 11.94 20.04
N LEU A 263 -7.43 11.88 20.64
CA LEU A 263 -8.16 13.07 21.06
C LEU A 263 -7.39 13.66 22.23
N ASP A 264 -6.40 14.50 21.94
CA ASP A 264 -5.89 15.41 22.96
C ASP A 264 -7.07 16.25 23.46
N ASN A 265 -7.20 16.40 24.79
CA ASN A 265 -8.19 17.24 25.47
C ASN A 265 -7.97 18.74 25.16
N ALA A 266 -8.05 19.14 23.89
CA ALA A 266 -8.00 20.52 23.45
C ALA A 266 -9.39 20.90 22.95
N GLU A 267 -10.00 21.83 23.69
CA GLU A 267 -11.22 22.58 23.35
C GLU A 267 -11.35 22.86 21.83
N PRO A 268 -12.58 22.79 21.28
CA PRO A 268 -12.81 22.96 19.86
C PRO A 268 -12.56 24.41 19.43
N SER A 269 -11.36 24.71 18.93
CA SER A 269 -11.12 25.97 18.24
C SER A 269 -11.82 25.95 16.88
N HIS A 270 -12.80 26.84 16.69
CA HIS A 270 -13.55 27.09 15.45
C HIS A 270 -12.68 27.66 14.32
N SER A 271 -11.70 26.90 13.84
CA SER A 271 -10.95 27.23 12.64
C SER A 271 -10.90 26.00 11.74
N SER A 272 -11.41 26.14 10.51
CA SER A 272 -11.49 25.12 9.46
C SER A 272 -10.13 24.74 8.85
N ARG A 273 -9.09 24.63 9.67
CA ARG A 273 -7.77 24.14 9.29
C ARG A 273 -7.36 23.06 10.28
N THR A 274 -7.44 21.82 9.81
CA THR A 274 -6.87 20.58 10.37
C THR A 274 -5.87 20.83 11.52
N PRO A 275 -6.13 20.32 12.75
CA PRO A 275 -5.18 20.49 13.83
C PRO A 275 -3.90 19.74 13.49
N LYS A 276 -2.78 20.46 13.46
CA LYS A 276 -1.44 19.93 13.36
C LYS A 276 -1.04 19.27 14.70
N SER A 277 -1.59 18.11 15.03
CA SER A 277 -0.92 17.22 16.00
C SER A 277 0.09 16.37 15.24
N ALA A 278 1.24 16.97 14.93
CA ALA A 278 2.30 16.32 14.15
C ALA A 278 3.17 15.36 14.97
N ASN A 279 2.88 15.16 16.27
CA ASN A 279 3.77 14.46 17.18
C ASN A 279 3.29 13.08 17.65
N THR A 280 2.05 12.65 17.37
CA THR A 280 1.54 11.33 17.81
C THR A 280 0.70 10.57 16.77
N SER A 281 0.61 11.05 15.52
CA SER A 281 -0.10 10.34 14.45
C SER A 281 0.56 8.99 14.15
N THR A 282 -0.22 7.91 14.14
CA THR A 282 0.19 6.59 13.65
C THR A 282 0.46 6.63 12.14
N VAL A 283 1.21 5.66 11.62
CA VAL A 283 1.39 5.47 10.17
C VAL A 283 0.04 5.19 9.51
N LEU A 284 -0.77 4.32 10.11
CA LEU A 284 -2.10 3.97 9.60
C LEU A 284 -3.02 5.20 9.51
N ALA A 285 -2.98 6.11 10.49
CA ALA A 285 -3.74 7.36 10.43
C ALA A 285 -3.28 8.28 9.30
N SER A 286 -1.97 8.38 9.09
CA SER A 286 -1.42 9.12 7.96
C SER A 286 -1.84 8.51 6.63
N GLN A 287 -1.82 7.18 6.50
CA GLN A 287 -2.22 6.48 5.27
C GLN A 287 -3.73 6.57 5.01
N ALA A 288 -4.56 6.47 6.05
CA ALA A 288 -6.01 6.66 5.96
C ALA A 288 -6.37 8.07 5.44
N SER A 289 -5.77 9.10 6.02
CA SER A 289 -5.94 10.49 5.59
C SER A 289 -5.49 10.69 4.13
N GLU A 290 -4.30 10.18 3.77
CA GLU A 290 -3.82 10.26 2.39
C GLU A 290 -4.74 9.53 1.41
N MET A 291 -5.25 8.35 1.77
CA MET A 291 -6.14 7.57 0.91
C MET A 291 -7.45 8.32 0.63
N VAL A 292 -8.09 8.90 1.66
CA VAL A 292 -9.30 9.73 1.48
C VAL A 292 -9.02 10.90 0.54
N ASP A 293 -7.91 11.62 0.77
CA ASP A 293 -7.54 12.78 -0.06
C ASP A 293 -7.22 12.40 -1.51
N VAL A 294 -6.57 11.26 -1.72
CA VAL A 294 -6.23 10.76 -3.04
C VAL A 294 -7.48 10.26 -3.76
N MET A 295 -8.35 9.47 -3.13
CA MET A 295 -9.64 9.03 -3.69
C MET A 295 -10.51 10.21 -4.11
N ARG A 296 -10.66 11.21 -3.24
CA ARG A 296 -11.44 12.42 -3.55
C ARG A 296 -10.90 13.13 -4.78
N ARG A 297 -9.59 13.29 -4.91
CA ARG A 297 -8.97 14.00 -6.06
C ARG A 297 -8.90 13.16 -7.33
N ALA A 298 -8.72 11.85 -7.20
CA ALA A 298 -8.54 10.94 -8.33
C ALA A 298 -9.87 10.52 -8.96
N CYS A 299 -10.89 10.27 -8.13
CA CYS A 299 -12.20 9.76 -8.56
C CYS A 299 -13.24 10.87 -8.78
N PHE A 300 -13.09 12.03 -8.12
CA PHE A 300 -14.06 13.12 -8.22
C PHE A 300 -13.37 14.43 -8.65
N TRP A 301 -13.67 14.90 -9.86
CA TRP A 301 -13.07 16.12 -10.40
C TRP A 301 -14.10 17.00 -11.09
N GLY A 302 -13.74 18.27 -11.30
CA GLY A 302 -14.65 19.28 -11.86
C GLY A 302 -15.89 19.46 -10.98
N HIS A 303 -17.07 19.29 -11.55
CA HIS A 303 -18.35 19.50 -10.88
C HIS A 303 -18.69 18.42 -9.83
N GLU A 304 -17.99 17.28 -9.82
CA GLU A 304 -18.24 16.19 -8.87
C GLU A 304 -17.46 16.31 -7.57
N LYS A 305 -16.63 17.36 -7.41
CA LYS A 305 -15.77 17.52 -6.23
C LYS A 305 -16.56 17.45 -4.90
N GLY A 306 -17.73 18.11 -4.84
CA GLY A 306 -18.60 18.06 -3.66
C GLY A 306 -19.32 16.72 -3.44
N ILE A 307 -19.39 15.87 -4.47
CA ILE A 307 -19.84 14.48 -4.32
C ILE A 307 -18.76 13.66 -3.62
N GLY A 308 -17.49 13.84 -4.00
CA GLY A 308 -16.37 13.13 -3.39
C GLY A 308 -16.23 13.38 -1.89
N GLU A 309 -16.51 14.59 -1.42
CA GLU A 309 -16.47 14.93 0.02
C GLU A 309 -17.51 14.15 0.84
N ARG A 310 -18.69 13.90 0.27
CA ARG A 310 -19.77 13.11 0.89
C ARG A 310 -19.55 11.61 0.74
N ARG A 311 -19.00 11.19 -0.41
CA ARG A 311 -18.90 9.79 -0.79
C ARG A 311 -17.71 9.07 -0.17
N VAL A 312 -16.61 9.78 0.05
CA VAL A 312 -15.41 9.26 0.70
C VAL A 312 -15.16 10.07 1.96
N THR A 313 -15.24 9.43 3.13
CA THR A 313 -15.17 10.09 4.43
C THR A 313 -14.10 9.47 5.34
N LEU A 314 -13.51 10.29 6.21
CA LEU A 314 -12.63 9.85 7.28
C LEU A 314 -13.37 10.05 8.61
N ALA A 315 -13.45 9.00 9.43
CA ALA A 315 -14.08 9.02 10.74
C ALA A 315 -13.02 8.75 11.83
N PRO A 316 -12.85 9.64 12.82
CA PRO A 316 -11.96 9.39 13.94
C PRO A 316 -12.58 8.34 14.87
N ILE A 317 -11.72 7.46 15.40
CA ILE A 317 -12.06 6.52 16.46
C ILE A 317 -11.23 6.89 17.71
N PRO A 318 -11.84 6.93 18.91
CA PRO A 318 -11.11 7.06 20.16
C PRO A 318 -10.12 5.91 20.36
N SER A 319 -8.87 6.23 20.72
CA SER A 319 -7.81 5.23 20.92
C SER A 319 -8.12 4.20 22.02
N SER A 320 -9.04 4.53 22.95
CA SER A 320 -9.49 3.69 24.05
C SER A 320 -10.58 2.67 23.69
N GLU A 321 -11.23 2.80 22.52
CA GLU A 321 -12.29 1.86 22.11
C GLU A 321 -11.69 0.51 21.71
N SER A 322 -12.36 -0.59 22.10
CA SER A 322 -11.97 -1.95 21.68
C SER A 322 -12.28 -2.19 20.21
N ASP A 323 -11.52 -3.10 19.59
CA ASP A 323 -11.68 -3.44 18.17
C ASP A 323 -13.09 -3.92 17.83
N GLU A 324 -13.77 -4.60 18.77
CA GLU A 324 -15.17 -5.04 18.62
C GLU A 324 -16.16 -3.88 18.52
N ILE A 325 -16.00 -2.86 19.36
CA ILE A 325 -16.85 -1.66 19.32
C ILE A 325 -16.63 -0.92 18.00
N GLN A 326 -15.37 -0.83 17.56
CA GLN A 326 -15.01 -0.19 16.31
C GLN A 326 -15.64 -0.92 15.11
N ALA A 327 -15.54 -2.25 15.08
CA ALA A 327 -16.18 -3.08 14.06
C ALA A 327 -17.71 -2.93 14.08
N GLY A 328 -18.32 -2.85 15.26
CA GLY A 328 -19.74 -2.56 15.44
C GLY A 328 -20.16 -1.24 14.79
N ARG A 329 -19.43 -0.15 15.06
CA ARG A 329 -19.69 1.18 14.46
C ARG A 329 -19.52 1.18 12.94
N ALA A 330 -18.53 0.47 12.42
CA ALA A 330 -18.33 0.32 10.99
C ALA A 330 -19.49 -0.47 10.34
N GLY A 331 -19.98 -1.52 11.00
CA GLY A 331 -21.14 -2.30 10.59
C GLY A 331 -22.44 -1.48 10.61
N GLU A 332 -22.70 -0.76 11.70
CA GLU A 332 -23.84 0.18 11.82
C GLU A 332 -23.85 1.20 10.69
N TRP A 333 -22.70 1.82 10.40
CA TRP A 333 -22.60 2.76 9.31
C TRP A 333 -22.89 2.13 7.93
N ILE A 334 -22.42 0.90 7.68
CA ILE A 334 -22.76 0.18 6.45
C ILE A 334 -24.27 -0.02 6.36
N MET A 335 -24.91 -0.49 7.43
CA MET A 335 -26.36 -0.75 7.44
C MET A 335 -27.17 0.51 7.18
N GLU A 336 -26.81 1.62 7.82
CA GLU A 336 -27.44 2.93 7.59
C GLU A 336 -27.28 3.38 6.14
N THR A 337 -26.06 3.28 5.61
CA THR A 337 -25.75 3.72 4.23
C THR A 337 -26.48 2.86 3.20
N LEU A 338 -26.50 1.55 3.40
CA LEU A 338 -27.22 0.62 2.52
C LEU A 338 -28.72 0.72 2.66
N SER A 339 -29.26 1.38 3.68
CA SER A 339 -30.71 1.60 3.85
C SER A 339 -31.17 2.97 3.30
N ALA A 340 -30.24 3.90 3.10
CA ALA A 340 -30.53 5.26 2.66
C ALA A 340 -30.49 5.46 1.13
N ASP A 341 -29.73 4.63 0.40
CA ASP A 341 -29.78 4.53 -1.07
C ASP A 341 -30.96 3.67 -1.55
#